data_AF-A0AAE1X1V5-F1
#
_entry.id   AF-A0AAE1X1V5-F1
#
_cell.length_a   1.000
_cell.length_b   1.000
_cell.length_c   1.000
_cell.angle_alpha   90.00
_cell.angle_beta   90.00
_cell.angle_gamma   90.00
#
_symmetry.space_group_name_H-M   'P 1'
#
loop_
_entity.id
_entity.type
_entity.pdbx_description
1 polymer ?
#
loop_
_entity_poly.entity_id
_entity_poly.type
_entity_poly.pdbx_seq_one_letter_code
_entity_poly.pdbx_strand_id
1 'polypeptide(L)'
;MFGFRKSPAEQPEDDKKNTAAPARRASSEPSLALPDDPEDYFGKAPKNKQKKDFDSMSQQELEGYAVNQAEETTKSVNKCLKIAEDIRQDATRTLDTLHEQGEQIHRTHVMAANMDKDLSKGEKLLNNLGECFQCLGSQRRRRPSQARKHDNDRGKRGTAEEREKLGLSNKGKGSRTPPPEPTNALQKIDVEKSKQDDGLNDLSDILGELKGMAVDMGSELDRQNKALDDLQEDVDELNSRVKGANRRAQKLIEK
;
A
#
# COMPACT_ATOMS: atom_id res chain seq x y z
N MET A 1 37.02 57.26 2.57
CA MET A 1 38.17 56.96 1.71
C MET A 1 37.87 55.69 0.95
N PHE A 2 37.73 55.80 -0.38
CA PHE A 2 37.58 54.69 -1.31
C PHE A 2 38.92 53.98 -1.49
N GLY A 3 38.91 52.65 -1.48
CA GLY A 3 40.10 51.82 -1.72
C GLY A 3 39.80 50.72 -2.72
N PHE A 4 40.05 51.01 -4.01
CA PHE A 4 40.13 50.04 -5.10
C PHE A 4 41.46 49.27 -5.04
N ARG A 5 41.41 47.93 -5.11
CA ARG A 5 42.48 47.05 -5.63
C ARG A 5 41.81 45.80 -6.23
N LYS A 6 41.67 45.72 -7.55
CA LYS A 6 42.59 45.15 -8.57
C LYS A 6 42.58 43.61 -8.57
N SER A 7 41.95 43.04 -9.60
CA SER A 7 41.93 41.62 -9.96
C SER A 7 43.31 41.10 -10.38
N PRO A 8 43.51 39.77 -10.33
CA PRO A 8 44.28 39.05 -11.35
C PRO A 8 43.42 38.01 -12.10
N ALA A 9 43.82 37.74 -13.34
CA ALA A 9 43.19 36.87 -14.33
C ALA A 9 43.53 35.37 -14.13
N GLU A 10 42.54 34.48 -14.39
CA GLU A 10 42.51 33.28 -15.26
C GLU A 10 43.82 32.47 -15.53
N GLN A 11 43.92 31.12 -15.54
CA GLN A 11 43.05 29.91 -15.60
C GLN A 11 43.87 28.64 -15.13
N PRO A 12 43.53 27.35 -15.40
CA PRO A 12 42.26 26.56 -15.33
C PRO A 12 42.43 25.24 -14.48
N GLU A 13 41.45 24.33 -14.58
CA GLU A 13 41.45 22.89 -14.21
C GLU A 13 40.93 22.52 -12.80
N ASP A 14 39.69 22.02 -12.72
CA ASP A 14 39.43 20.57 -12.59
C ASP A 14 37.95 20.29 -12.33
N ASP A 15 37.34 19.53 -13.24
CA ASP A 15 35.99 18.97 -13.16
C ASP A 15 35.81 18.11 -11.89
N LYS A 16 34.99 18.58 -10.95
CA LYS A 16 34.42 17.71 -9.91
C LYS A 16 32.92 17.55 -10.12
N LYS A 17 32.60 16.39 -10.70
CA LYS A 17 31.29 15.73 -10.72
C LYS A 17 30.50 16.00 -9.43
N ASN A 18 29.35 16.63 -9.57
CA ASN A 18 28.28 16.62 -8.56
C ASN A 18 27.81 15.18 -8.35
N THR A 19 28.33 14.52 -7.32
CA THR A 19 27.68 13.36 -6.72
C THR A 19 26.53 13.86 -5.84
N ALA A 20 25.31 13.78 -6.36
CA ALA A 20 24.11 13.97 -5.57
C ALA A 20 24.09 12.94 -4.43
N ALA A 21 24.08 13.42 -3.18
CA ALA A 21 23.89 12.56 -2.02
C ALA A 21 22.49 11.92 -2.06
N PRO A 22 22.33 10.65 -1.64
CA PRO A 22 21.03 9.99 -1.65
C PRO A 22 20.10 10.66 -0.60
N ALA A 23 18.86 10.91 -1.01
CA ALA A 23 17.84 11.47 -0.14
C ALA A 23 17.62 10.58 1.09
N ARG A 24 17.49 11.21 2.27
CA ARG A 24 17.23 10.51 3.54
C ARG A 24 15.86 9.83 3.46
N ARG A 25 15.85 8.50 3.34
CA ARG A 25 14.65 7.67 3.33
C ARG A 25 13.92 7.74 4.68
N ALA A 26 12.59 7.88 4.65
CA ALA A 26 11.75 7.75 5.83
C ALA A 26 11.72 6.27 6.27
N SER A 27 11.75 6.01 7.57
CA SER A 27 11.98 4.71 8.20
C SER A 27 10.83 3.70 8.10
N SER A 28 9.99 3.78 7.07
CA SER A 28 8.78 2.94 6.95
C SER A 28 8.51 2.41 5.54
N GLU A 29 9.47 2.53 4.61
CA GLU A 29 9.37 1.80 3.34
C GLU A 29 9.59 0.31 3.62
N PRO A 30 8.64 -0.59 3.27
CA PRO A 30 8.92 -2.01 3.26
C PRO A 30 9.98 -2.23 2.17
N SER A 31 11.22 -2.45 2.58
CA SER A 31 12.26 -2.85 1.65
C SER A 31 11.92 -4.27 1.24
N LEU A 32 11.26 -4.42 0.09
CA LEU A 32 11.42 -5.65 -0.68
C LEU A 32 12.92 -5.75 -0.92
N ALA A 33 13.58 -6.65 -0.19
CA ALA A 33 15.01 -6.92 -0.31
C ALA A 33 15.25 -7.65 -1.64
N LEU A 34 14.97 -6.96 -2.73
CA LEU A 34 15.31 -7.35 -4.09
C LEU A 34 16.81 -7.01 -4.24
N PRO A 35 17.68 -8.01 -4.48
CA PRO A 35 19.07 -7.76 -4.84
C PRO A 35 19.13 -6.82 -6.06
N ASP A 36 20.10 -5.91 -6.07
CA ASP A 36 20.30 -4.96 -7.18
C ASP A 36 20.60 -5.67 -8.53
N ASP A 37 21.04 -6.94 -8.48
CA ASP A 37 21.30 -7.77 -9.65
C ASP A 37 20.28 -8.93 -9.77
N PRO A 38 19.42 -8.96 -10.81
CA PRO A 38 18.50 -10.07 -11.05
C PRO A 38 19.20 -11.42 -11.25
N GLU A 39 20.51 -11.42 -11.58
CA GLU A 39 21.34 -12.62 -11.68
C GLU A 39 21.58 -13.30 -10.33
N ASP A 40 21.58 -12.57 -9.21
CA ASP A 40 21.71 -13.16 -7.86
C ASP A 40 20.45 -13.95 -7.48
N TYR A 41 19.30 -13.55 -8.02
CA TYR A 41 18.05 -14.25 -7.80
C TYR A 41 17.86 -15.39 -8.80
N PHE A 42 17.82 -15.10 -10.10
CA PHE A 42 17.48 -16.08 -11.13
C PHE A 42 18.66 -16.97 -11.54
N GLY A 43 19.90 -16.54 -11.29
CA GLY A 43 21.10 -17.16 -11.83
C GLY A 43 21.37 -16.73 -13.27
N LYS A 44 22.57 -17.02 -13.77
CA LYS A 44 22.95 -16.76 -15.17
C LYS A 44 21.95 -17.38 -16.13
N ALA A 45 21.41 -16.55 -17.03
CA ALA A 45 20.61 -17.05 -18.14
C ALA A 45 21.42 -18.13 -18.90
N PRO A 46 20.81 -19.30 -19.19
CA PRO A 46 21.51 -20.37 -19.88
C PRO A 46 22.03 -19.84 -21.22
N LYS A 47 23.31 -20.09 -21.51
CA LYS A 47 23.89 -19.72 -22.81
C LYS A 47 23.09 -20.44 -23.90
N ASN A 48 22.42 -19.67 -24.76
CA ASN A 48 21.71 -20.22 -25.90
C ASN A 48 22.73 -20.87 -26.83
N LYS A 49 22.83 -22.20 -26.80
CA LYS A 49 23.68 -22.96 -27.72
C LYS A 49 23.16 -22.75 -29.13
N GLN A 50 24.05 -22.46 -30.07
CA GLN A 50 23.67 -22.33 -31.48
C GLN A 50 23.46 -23.71 -32.09
N LYS A 51 22.69 -23.80 -33.17
CA LYS A 51 22.42 -25.06 -33.87
C LYS A 51 23.70 -25.87 -34.20
N LYS A 52 24.78 -25.16 -34.55
CA LYS A 52 26.11 -25.75 -34.80
C LYS A 52 26.71 -26.47 -33.59
N ASP A 53 26.41 -26.03 -32.37
CA ASP A 53 26.90 -26.64 -31.13
C ASP A 53 26.17 -27.97 -30.85
N PHE A 54 24.91 -28.08 -31.27
CA PHE A 54 24.12 -29.31 -31.16
C PHE A 54 24.51 -30.35 -32.20
N ASP A 55 24.80 -29.93 -33.44
CA ASP A 55 25.22 -30.82 -34.53
C ASP A 55 26.57 -31.52 -34.24
N SER A 56 27.39 -30.95 -33.34
CA SER A 56 28.67 -31.53 -32.90
C SER A 56 28.58 -32.43 -31.65
N MET A 57 27.44 -32.49 -30.97
CA MET A 57 27.28 -33.28 -29.73
C MET A 57 26.80 -34.70 -30.03
N SER A 58 27.22 -35.64 -29.18
CA SER A 58 26.67 -37.00 -29.20
C SER A 58 25.23 -37.04 -28.68
N GLN A 59 24.47 -38.08 -29.07
CA GLN A 59 23.09 -38.25 -28.61
C GLN A 59 22.97 -38.27 -27.07
N GLN A 60 23.92 -38.90 -26.37
CA GLN A 60 23.93 -38.98 -24.92
C GLN A 60 24.17 -37.60 -24.26
N GLU A 61 24.99 -36.74 -24.88
CA GLU A 61 25.21 -35.36 -24.42
C GLU A 61 23.99 -34.47 -24.68
N LEU A 62 23.28 -34.68 -25.79
CA LEU A 62 22.01 -34.02 -26.10
C LEU A 62 20.93 -34.37 -25.06
N GLU A 63 20.81 -35.65 -24.72
CA GLU A 63 19.88 -36.14 -23.70
C GLU A 63 20.21 -35.55 -22.31
N GLY A 64 21.49 -35.55 -21.93
CA GLY A 64 21.94 -34.95 -20.67
C GLY A 64 21.71 -33.43 -20.61
N TYR A 65 21.94 -32.73 -21.72
CA TYR A 65 21.66 -31.30 -21.81
C TYR A 65 20.16 -30.99 -21.68
N ALA A 66 19.29 -31.77 -22.34
CA ALA A 66 17.85 -31.57 -22.27
C ALA A 66 17.29 -31.80 -20.86
N VAL A 67 17.78 -32.82 -20.16
CA VAL A 67 17.44 -33.07 -18.75
C VAL A 67 17.93 -31.92 -17.86
N ASN A 68 19.18 -31.50 -17.99
CA ASN A 68 19.74 -30.40 -17.20
C ASN A 68 18.96 -29.11 -17.43
N GLN A 69 18.65 -28.78 -18.68
CA GLN A 69 17.86 -27.60 -19.02
C GLN A 69 16.45 -27.65 -18.42
N ALA A 70 15.81 -28.83 -18.36
CA ALA A 70 14.53 -29.00 -17.70
C ALA A 70 14.66 -28.77 -16.18
N GLU A 71 15.69 -29.33 -15.53
CA GLU A 71 15.93 -29.14 -14.09
C GLU A 71 16.18 -27.65 -13.74
N GLU A 72 16.98 -26.95 -14.55
CA GLU A 72 17.23 -25.50 -14.35
C GLU A 72 15.95 -24.68 -14.52
N THR A 73 15.08 -25.05 -15.46
CA THR A 73 13.79 -24.39 -15.65
C THR A 73 12.90 -24.55 -14.42
N THR A 74 12.82 -25.76 -13.85
CA THR A 74 12.05 -26.01 -12.61
C THR A 74 12.64 -25.27 -11.42
N LYS A 75 13.97 -25.20 -11.29
CA LYS A 75 14.61 -24.37 -10.26
C LYS A 75 14.19 -22.91 -10.40
N SER A 76 14.16 -22.38 -11.62
CA SER A 76 13.70 -21.01 -11.88
C SER A 76 12.22 -20.82 -11.47
N VAL A 77 11.34 -21.75 -11.81
CA VAL A 77 9.91 -21.69 -11.41
C VAL A 77 9.77 -21.69 -9.87
N ASN A 78 10.51 -22.56 -9.17
CA ASN A 78 10.51 -22.60 -7.71
C ASN A 78 11.02 -21.29 -7.08
N LYS A 79 12.02 -20.65 -7.70
CA LYS A 79 12.47 -19.33 -7.27
C LYS A 79 11.39 -18.28 -7.49
N CYS A 80 10.69 -18.26 -8.63
CA CYS A 80 9.56 -17.35 -8.85
C CYS A 80 8.49 -17.51 -7.76
N LEU A 81 8.14 -18.75 -7.43
CA LEU A 81 7.16 -19.06 -6.39
C LEU A 81 7.56 -18.48 -5.04
N LYS A 82 8.83 -18.64 -4.65
CA LYS A 82 9.34 -18.07 -3.40
C LYS A 82 9.20 -16.55 -3.36
N ILE A 83 9.58 -15.85 -4.42
CA ILE A 83 9.38 -14.38 -4.51
C ILE A 83 7.91 -14.04 -4.40
N ALA A 84 7.05 -14.73 -5.15
CA ALA A 84 5.63 -14.41 -5.20
C ALA A 84 4.99 -14.57 -3.83
N GLU A 85 5.38 -15.60 -3.09
CA GLU A 85 4.96 -15.84 -1.71
C GLU A 85 5.48 -14.78 -0.72
N ASP A 86 6.75 -14.38 -0.85
CA ASP A 86 7.32 -13.29 -0.05
C ASP A 86 6.57 -11.96 -0.30
N ILE A 87 6.28 -11.64 -1.58
CA ILE A 87 5.47 -10.45 -1.95
C ILE A 87 4.07 -10.57 -1.36
N ARG A 88 3.46 -11.75 -1.39
CA ARG A 88 2.11 -11.98 -0.85
C ARG A 88 2.06 -11.67 0.66
N GLN A 89 3.08 -12.10 1.40
CA GLN A 89 3.20 -11.81 2.82
C GLN A 89 3.33 -10.30 3.09
N ASP A 90 4.16 -9.61 2.32
CA ASP A 90 4.34 -8.16 2.48
C ASP A 90 3.11 -7.35 2.05
N ALA A 91 2.41 -7.77 0.99
CA ALA A 91 1.15 -7.18 0.58
C ALA A 91 0.07 -7.31 1.67
N THR A 92 0.02 -8.46 2.36
CA THR A 92 -0.89 -8.66 3.49
C THR A 92 -0.62 -7.67 4.62
N ARG A 93 0.65 -7.51 5.03
CA ARG A 93 1.04 -6.53 6.07
C ARG A 93 0.73 -5.10 5.64
N THR A 94 0.89 -4.81 4.36
CA THR A 94 0.60 -3.49 3.80
C THR A 94 -0.89 -3.19 3.85
N LEU A 95 -1.75 -4.15 3.52
CA LEU A 95 -3.21 -4.02 3.64
C LEU A 95 -3.66 -3.80 5.09
N ASP A 96 -3.08 -4.54 6.06
CA ASP A 96 -3.36 -4.31 7.49
C ASP A 96 -2.99 -2.88 7.90
N THR A 97 -1.82 -2.40 7.46
CA THR A 97 -1.35 -1.05 7.74
C THR A 97 -2.26 0.01 7.11
N LEU A 98 -2.67 -0.18 5.85
CA LEU A 98 -3.61 0.72 5.17
C LEU A 98 -4.94 0.77 5.94
N HIS A 99 -5.47 -0.37 6.37
CA HIS A 99 -6.71 -0.39 7.15
C HIS A 99 -6.57 0.42 8.46
N GLU A 100 -5.48 0.23 9.20
CA GLU A 100 -5.21 0.99 10.43
C GLU A 100 -5.07 2.50 10.18
N GLN A 101 -4.43 2.89 9.06
CA GLN A 101 -4.32 4.29 8.65
C GLN A 101 -5.67 4.89 8.29
N GLY A 102 -6.53 4.16 7.58
CA GLY A 102 -7.89 4.58 7.27
C GLY A 102 -8.72 4.87 8.53
N GLU A 103 -8.63 4.00 9.53
CA GLU A 103 -9.29 4.21 10.84
C GLU A 103 -8.70 5.40 11.61
N GLN A 104 -7.40 5.70 11.46
CA GLN A 104 -6.81 6.91 12.03
C GLN A 104 -7.35 8.18 11.38
N ILE A 105 -7.49 8.20 10.05
CA ILE A 105 -8.08 9.32 9.33
C ILE A 105 -9.53 9.52 9.77
N HIS A 106 -10.31 8.45 9.86
CA HIS A 106 -11.70 8.50 10.33
C HIS A 106 -11.81 9.09 11.76
N ARG A 107 -10.95 8.63 12.68
CA ARG A 107 -10.92 9.19 14.05
C ARG A 107 -10.57 10.67 14.06
N THR A 108 -9.64 11.10 13.22
CA THR A 108 -9.23 12.51 13.11
C THR A 108 -10.39 13.38 12.61
N HIS A 109 -11.14 12.90 11.61
CA HIS A 109 -12.38 13.51 11.14
C HIS A 109 -13.41 13.71 12.26
N VAL A 110 -13.67 12.67 13.05
CA VAL A 110 -14.60 12.75 14.19
C VAL A 110 -14.13 13.78 15.21
N MET A 111 -12.82 13.86 15.47
CA MET A 111 -12.25 14.89 16.34
C MET A 111 -12.42 16.30 15.77
N ALA A 112 -12.18 16.51 14.47
CA ALA A 112 -12.40 17.78 13.80
C ALA A 112 -13.86 18.25 13.92
N ALA A 113 -14.82 17.36 13.64
CA ALA A 113 -16.24 17.65 13.79
C ALA A 113 -16.67 17.95 15.23
N ASN A 114 -15.99 17.37 16.23
CA ASN A 114 -16.25 17.70 17.63
C ASN A 114 -15.66 19.07 18.01
N MET A 115 -14.45 19.38 17.55
CA MET A 115 -13.85 20.71 17.73
C MET A 115 -14.72 21.79 17.09
N ASP A 116 -15.29 21.55 15.92
CA ASP A 116 -16.21 22.46 15.25
C ASP A 116 -17.43 22.80 16.13
N LYS A 117 -18.05 21.78 16.72
CA LYS A 117 -19.20 21.94 17.63
C LYS A 117 -18.81 22.72 18.88
N ASP A 118 -17.64 22.47 19.43
CA ASP A 118 -17.18 23.15 20.64
C ASP A 118 -16.78 24.60 20.37
N LEU A 119 -16.13 24.88 19.24
CA LEU A 119 -15.90 26.25 18.76
C LEU A 119 -17.21 26.98 18.53
N SER A 120 -18.20 26.34 17.92
CA SER A 120 -19.54 26.93 17.73
C SER A 120 -20.21 27.31 19.06
N LYS A 121 -20.00 26.53 20.13
CA LYS A 121 -20.48 26.89 21.48
C LYS A 121 -19.65 28.03 22.08
N GLY A 122 -18.32 27.96 21.96
CA GLY A 122 -17.39 28.97 22.46
C GLY A 122 -17.61 30.34 21.83
N GLU A 123 -17.82 30.39 20.52
CA GLU A 123 -18.16 31.61 19.79
C GLU A 123 -19.47 32.23 20.27
N LYS A 124 -20.51 31.42 20.54
CA LYS A 124 -21.77 31.92 21.14
C LYS A 124 -21.55 32.52 22.52
N LEU A 125 -20.72 31.90 23.35
CA LEU A 125 -20.37 32.45 24.67
C LEU A 125 -19.60 33.76 24.54
N LEU A 126 -18.61 33.84 23.65
CA LEU A 126 -17.86 35.07 23.37
C LEU A 126 -18.76 36.18 22.84
N ASN A 127 -19.74 35.86 21.97
CA ASN A 127 -20.72 36.83 21.50
C ASN A 127 -21.60 37.35 22.64
N ASN A 128 -22.11 36.46 23.51
CA ASN A 128 -22.90 36.87 24.68
C ASN A 128 -22.08 37.73 25.66
N LEU A 129 -20.79 37.45 25.84
CA LEU A 129 -19.87 38.24 26.68
C LEU A 129 -19.57 39.62 26.06
N GLY A 130 -19.40 39.69 24.74
CA GLY A 130 -19.28 40.95 24.01
C GLY A 130 -20.56 41.81 24.05
N GLU A 131 -21.73 41.17 24.02
CA GLU A 131 -23.04 41.83 24.15
C GLU A 131 -23.38 42.23 25.59
N CYS A 132 -22.76 41.61 26.61
CA CYS A 132 -22.97 41.97 28.02
C CYS A 132 -22.51 43.40 28.37
N PHE A 133 -21.69 44.04 27.52
CA PHE A 133 -21.30 45.45 27.62
C PHE A 133 -22.14 46.39 26.74
N GLN A 134 -23.15 45.88 26.04
CA GLN A 134 -24.11 46.64 25.23
C GLN A 134 -25.57 46.31 25.58
N CYS A 135 -25.82 45.74 26.77
CA CYS A 135 -27.14 45.63 27.38
C CYS A 135 -27.73 47.01 27.78
N LEU A 136 -27.94 47.89 26.81
CA LEU A 136 -29.07 48.81 26.76
C LEU A 136 -29.95 48.39 25.59
N GLY A 137 -31.04 47.68 25.90
CA GLY A 137 -32.24 47.69 25.06
C GLY A 137 -32.56 46.42 24.26
N SER A 138 -33.45 45.62 24.85
CA SER A 138 -34.53 44.88 24.17
C SER A 138 -34.21 43.61 23.38
N GLN A 139 -34.23 42.52 24.14
CA GLN A 139 -34.99 41.29 23.89
C GLN A 139 -36.03 41.35 22.74
N ARG A 140 -35.83 40.57 21.68
CA ARG A 140 -36.95 40.11 20.82
C ARG A 140 -36.71 38.71 20.26
N ARG A 141 -37.45 37.77 20.85
CA ARG A 141 -37.53 36.35 20.46
C ARG A 141 -38.08 36.18 19.04
N ARG A 142 -37.60 35.16 18.32
CA ARG A 142 -38.36 34.49 17.25
C ARG A 142 -38.43 32.97 17.52
N ARG A 143 -39.61 32.42 17.22
CA ARG A 143 -40.10 31.08 17.57
C ARG A 143 -39.44 29.96 16.75
N PRO A 144 -39.42 28.71 17.26
CA PRO A 144 -38.92 27.55 16.52
C PRO A 144 -39.97 27.05 15.51
N SER A 145 -39.51 26.70 14.31
CA SER A 145 -40.26 25.93 13.32
C SER A 145 -40.12 24.43 13.59
N GLN A 146 -41.25 23.73 13.68
CA GLN A 146 -41.35 22.28 13.82
C GLN A 146 -41.23 21.54 12.47
N ALA A 147 -40.87 20.26 12.61
CA ALA A 147 -41.00 19.12 11.68
C ALA A 147 -39.93 19.02 10.57
N ARG A 148 -39.35 17.84 10.31
CA ARG A 148 -40.03 16.55 10.10
C ARG A 148 -39.26 15.33 10.59
N LYS A 149 -40.04 14.37 11.08
CA LYS A 149 -39.69 12.94 11.22
C LYS A 149 -39.53 12.33 9.84
N HIS A 150 -38.57 11.41 9.69
CA HIS A 150 -38.60 10.40 8.64
C HIS A 150 -38.66 9.04 9.32
N ASP A 151 -39.77 8.34 9.10
CA ASP A 151 -39.95 6.93 9.40
C ASP A 151 -39.02 6.12 8.50
N ASN A 152 -38.42 5.07 9.07
CA ASN A 152 -38.10 3.87 8.32
C ASN A 152 -38.36 2.68 9.25
N ASP A 153 -39.54 2.11 9.05
CA ASP A 153 -39.87 0.74 9.41
C ASP A 153 -39.26 -0.21 8.37
N ARG A 154 -38.62 -1.29 8.86
CA ARG A 154 -38.60 -2.67 8.35
C ARG A 154 -37.24 -3.33 8.60
N GLY A 155 -37.27 -4.47 9.29
CA GLY A 155 -36.15 -5.42 9.23
C GLY A 155 -35.98 -6.26 10.48
N LYS A 156 -36.75 -7.34 10.56
CA LYS A 156 -36.75 -8.34 11.63
C LYS A 156 -35.67 -9.41 11.33
N ARG A 157 -34.97 -9.83 12.40
CA ARG A 157 -34.38 -11.18 12.69
C ARG A 157 -33.04 -11.62 12.07
N GLY A 158 -32.25 -12.30 12.93
CA GLY A 158 -31.19 -13.27 12.61
C GLY A 158 -29.98 -13.18 13.55
N THR A 159 -30.10 -13.47 14.86
CA THR A 159 -29.55 -14.68 15.53
C THR A 159 -28.30 -15.33 14.90
N ALA A 160 -27.24 -15.41 15.71
CA ALA A 160 -25.90 -15.86 15.40
C ALA A 160 -25.70 -17.39 15.57
N GLU A 161 -26.57 -18.19 14.96
CA GLU A 161 -26.45 -19.66 14.96
C GLU A 161 -26.85 -20.21 13.57
N GLU A 162 -25.96 -20.09 12.59
CA GLU A 162 -25.95 -20.94 11.37
C GLU A 162 -24.69 -20.68 10.52
N ARG A 163 -23.50 -20.86 11.11
CA ARG A 163 -22.22 -20.82 10.38
C ARG A 163 -21.51 -22.18 10.31
N GLU A 164 -22.28 -23.25 10.41
CA GLU A 164 -21.81 -24.64 10.35
C GLU A 164 -22.59 -25.43 9.28
N LYS A 165 -22.47 -25.05 8.00
CA LYS A 165 -22.85 -25.96 6.89
C LYS A 165 -22.36 -25.49 5.52
N LEU A 166 -21.06 -25.55 5.27
CA LEU A 166 -20.53 -25.60 3.91
C LEU A 166 -19.65 -26.82 3.79
N GLY A 167 -20.32 -27.95 3.53
CA GLY A 167 -19.70 -29.22 3.20
C GLY A 167 -18.92 -29.12 1.89
N LEU A 168 -17.64 -28.77 2.01
CA LEU A 168 -16.65 -28.93 0.95
C LEU A 168 -15.89 -30.23 1.23
N SER A 169 -16.42 -31.31 0.68
CA SER A 169 -15.75 -32.59 0.57
C SER A 169 -14.55 -32.45 -0.38
N ASN A 170 -13.34 -32.27 0.16
CA ASN A 170 -12.13 -32.56 -0.63
C ASN A 170 -11.68 -33.99 -0.35
N LYS A 171 -11.96 -34.82 -1.35
CA LYS A 171 -11.49 -36.18 -1.57
C LYS A 171 -10.01 -36.32 -1.20
N GLY A 172 -9.71 -37.43 -0.53
CA GLY A 172 -8.36 -37.84 -0.20
C GLY A 172 -7.42 -37.78 -1.39
N LYS A 173 -6.27 -37.12 -1.20
CA LYS A 173 -5.12 -37.27 -2.08
C LYS A 173 -4.54 -38.67 -1.81
N GLY A 174 -4.68 -39.51 -2.83
CA GLY A 174 -4.12 -40.85 -2.85
C GLY A 174 -2.63 -40.84 -2.57
N SER A 175 -2.20 -41.94 -1.97
CA SER A 175 -0.82 -42.38 -1.85
C SER A 175 -0.05 -42.11 -3.15
N ARG A 176 0.89 -41.16 -3.11
CA ARG A 176 1.93 -41.03 -4.14
C ARG A 176 2.95 -42.13 -3.87
N THR A 177 2.74 -43.29 -4.48
CA THR A 177 3.86 -44.19 -4.75
C THR A 177 4.90 -43.42 -5.55
N PRO A 178 6.20 -43.44 -5.17
CA PRO A 178 7.23 -42.82 -5.98
C PRO A 178 7.18 -43.44 -7.39
N PRO A 179 7.24 -42.63 -8.47
CA PRO A 179 7.42 -43.19 -9.80
C PRO A 179 8.72 -44.00 -9.83
N PRO A 180 8.77 -45.10 -10.59
CA PRO A 180 10.02 -45.82 -10.82
C PRO A 180 11.07 -44.84 -11.36
N GLU A 181 12.31 -44.99 -10.90
CA GLU A 181 13.44 -44.19 -11.38
C GLU A 181 13.43 -44.15 -12.92
N PRO A 182 13.44 -42.95 -13.53
CA PRO A 182 13.31 -42.83 -14.97
C PRO A 182 14.53 -43.47 -15.63
N THR A 183 14.31 -44.61 -16.28
CA THR A 183 15.37 -45.39 -16.93
C THR A 183 15.81 -44.74 -18.26
N ASN A 184 15.13 -43.67 -18.70
CA ASN A 184 15.34 -43.00 -19.97
C ASN A 184 15.24 -41.47 -19.84
N ALA A 185 16.08 -40.72 -20.56
CA ALA A 185 16.19 -39.25 -20.43
C ALA A 185 14.88 -38.52 -20.72
N LEU A 186 14.08 -39.03 -21.67
CA LEU A 186 12.75 -38.51 -21.99
C LEU A 186 11.79 -38.57 -20.79
N GLN A 187 11.79 -39.67 -20.05
CA GLN A 187 10.92 -39.83 -18.89
C GLN A 187 11.30 -38.88 -17.75
N LYS A 188 12.61 -38.61 -17.59
CA LYS A 188 13.11 -37.63 -16.63
C LYS A 188 12.67 -36.20 -17.01
N ILE A 189 12.70 -35.87 -18.30
CA ILE A 189 12.18 -34.59 -18.81
C ILE A 189 10.69 -34.47 -18.55
N ASP A 190 9.90 -35.52 -18.79
CA ASP A 190 8.44 -35.47 -18.57
C ASP A 190 8.07 -35.28 -17.09
N VAL A 191 8.78 -35.94 -16.18
CA VAL A 191 8.63 -35.70 -14.73
C VAL A 191 8.94 -34.25 -14.39
N GLU A 192 10.00 -33.69 -14.97
CA GLU A 192 10.42 -32.33 -14.69
C GLU A 192 9.47 -31.29 -15.28
N LYS A 193 8.92 -31.54 -16.47
CA LYS A 193 7.84 -30.75 -17.06
C LYS A 193 6.58 -30.77 -16.21
N SER A 194 6.18 -31.94 -15.70
CA SER A 194 5.02 -32.02 -14.81
C SER A 194 5.21 -31.16 -13.54
N LYS A 195 6.42 -31.09 -12.98
CA LYS A 195 6.70 -30.19 -11.86
C LYS A 195 6.67 -28.71 -12.26
N GLN A 196 7.15 -28.39 -13.46
CA GLN A 196 7.08 -27.03 -13.99
C GLN A 196 5.64 -26.59 -14.15
N ASP A 197 4.79 -27.43 -14.74
CA ASP A 197 3.37 -27.14 -14.94
C ASP A 197 2.65 -26.96 -13.59
N ASP A 198 2.90 -27.84 -12.61
CA ASP A 198 2.36 -27.69 -11.25
C ASP A 198 2.82 -26.36 -10.62
N GLY A 199 4.12 -26.04 -10.69
CA GLY A 199 4.65 -24.81 -10.11
C GLY A 199 4.20 -23.53 -10.82
N LEU A 200 3.95 -23.60 -12.14
CA LEU A 200 3.38 -22.47 -12.89
C LEU A 200 1.91 -22.24 -12.57
N ASN A 201 1.15 -23.31 -12.28
CA ASN A 201 -0.22 -23.19 -11.78
C ASN A 201 -0.25 -22.52 -10.41
N ASP A 202 0.58 -22.99 -9.46
CA ASP A 202 0.71 -22.38 -8.13
C ASP A 202 1.12 -20.89 -8.24
N LEU A 203 2.02 -20.56 -9.17
CA LEU A 203 2.44 -19.18 -9.41
C LEU A 203 1.30 -18.34 -9.97
N SER A 204 0.50 -18.89 -10.89
CA SER A 204 -0.68 -18.22 -11.43
C SER A 204 -1.72 -17.93 -10.33
N ASP A 205 -1.92 -18.86 -9.40
CA ASP A 205 -2.85 -18.68 -8.28
C ASP A 205 -2.37 -17.55 -7.35
N ILE A 206 -1.09 -17.54 -6.96
CA ILE A 206 -0.52 -16.46 -6.12
C ILE A 206 -0.59 -15.11 -6.85
N LEU A 207 -0.29 -15.06 -8.15
CA LEU A 207 -0.42 -13.83 -8.93
C LEU A 207 -1.88 -13.34 -9.01
N GLY A 208 -2.85 -14.25 -9.03
CA GLY A 208 -4.27 -13.94 -8.92
C GLY A 208 -4.62 -13.29 -7.57
N GLU A 209 -4.12 -13.84 -6.48
CA GLU A 209 -4.29 -13.28 -5.13
C GLU A 209 -3.63 -11.91 -5.00
N LEU A 210 -2.38 -11.77 -5.46
CA LEU A 210 -1.63 -10.51 -5.48
C LEU A 210 -2.36 -9.42 -6.26
N LYS A 211 -3.00 -9.76 -7.38
CA LYS A 211 -3.84 -8.84 -8.14
C LYS A 211 -5.05 -8.39 -7.33
N GLY A 212 -5.73 -9.32 -6.64
CA GLY A 212 -6.85 -8.99 -5.76
C GLY A 212 -6.44 -7.98 -4.69
N MET A 213 -5.37 -8.29 -3.96
CA MET A 213 -4.82 -7.39 -2.95
C MET A 213 -4.40 -6.04 -3.52
N ALA A 214 -3.81 -5.99 -4.72
CA ALA A 214 -3.44 -4.72 -5.36
C ALA A 214 -4.66 -3.85 -5.69
N VAL A 215 -5.77 -4.45 -6.14
CA VAL A 215 -7.03 -3.72 -6.39
C VAL A 215 -7.63 -3.21 -5.08
N ASP A 216 -7.59 -4.02 -4.02
CA ASP A 216 -8.09 -3.64 -2.69
C ASP A 216 -7.25 -2.50 -2.10
N MET A 217 -5.91 -2.60 -2.16
CA MET A 217 -4.99 -1.54 -1.76
C MET A 217 -5.25 -0.24 -2.53
N GLY A 218 -5.42 -0.32 -3.85
CA GLY A 218 -5.72 0.86 -4.68
C GLY A 218 -7.05 1.52 -4.29
N SER A 219 -8.09 0.72 -4.09
CA SER A 219 -9.41 1.21 -3.70
C SER A 219 -9.41 1.85 -2.30
N GLU A 220 -8.64 1.30 -1.36
CA GLU A 220 -8.48 1.87 -0.02
C GLU A 220 -7.68 3.17 -0.05
N LEU A 221 -6.60 3.24 -0.83
CA LEU A 221 -5.83 4.48 -1.03
C LEU A 221 -6.69 5.59 -1.64
N ASP A 222 -7.52 5.29 -2.64
CA ASP A 222 -8.43 6.28 -3.24
C ASP A 222 -9.45 6.81 -2.22
N ARG A 223 -9.97 5.94 -1.35
CA ARG A 223 -10.88 6.34 -0.26
C ARG A 223 -10.18 7.23 0.76
N GLN A 224 -8.97 6.84 1.17
CA GLN A 224 -8.19 7.61 2.14
C GLN A 224 -7.75 8.96 1.59
N ASN A 225 -7.34 9.04 0.32
CA ASN A 225 -7.01 10.31 -0.33
C ASN A 225 -8.18 11.29 -0.28
N LYS A 226 -9.39 10.82 -0.65
CA LYS A 226 -10.59 11.65 -0.55
C LYS A 226 -10.90 12.07 0.89
N ALA A 227 -10.76 11.16 1.85
CA ALA A 227 -10.96 11.50 3.25
C ALA A 227 -9.92 12.51 3.75
N LEU A 228 -8.68 12.47 3.28
CA LEU A 228 -7.65 13.46 3.62
C LEU A 228 -7.96 14.84 3.02
N ASP A 229 -8.48 14.90 1.79
CA ASP A 229 -8.92 16.16 1.17
C ASP A 229 -10.02 16.82 2.02
N ASP A 230 -11.06 16.05 2.37
CA ASP A 230 -12.15 16.53 3.23
C ASP A 230 -11.63 16.99 4.61
N LEU A 231 -10.67 16.26 5.19
CA LEU A 231 -10.07 16.60 6.48
C LEU A 231 -9.28 17.90 6.42
N GLN A 232 -8.58 18.14 5.31
CA GLN A 232 -7.80 19.35 5.12
C GLN A 232 -8.73 20.58 5.10
N GLU A 233 -9.87 20.50 4.40
CA GLU A 233 -10.88 21.57 4.40
C GLU A 233 -11.40 21.86 5.81
N ASP A 234 -11.78 20.81 6.56
CA ASP A 234 -12.26 20.93 7.94
C ASP A 234 -11.21 21.59 8.85
N VAL A 235 -9.95 21.18 8.74
CA VAL A 235 -8.86 21.72 9.56
C VAL A 235 -8.57 23.18 9.21
N ASP A 236 -8.62 23.56 7.94
CA ASP A 236 -8.43 24.95 7.51
C ASP A 236 -9.55 25.86 8.02
N GLU A 237 -10.82 25.41 7.97
CA GLU A 237 -11.94 26.14 8.57
C GLU A 237 -11.75 26.29 10.08
N LEU A 238 -11.46 25.19 10.79
CA LEU A 238 -11.22 25.20 12.22
C LEU A 238 -10.11 26.17 12.60
N ASN A 239 -8.98 26.16 11.89
CA ASN A 239 -7.86 27.07 12.13
C ASN A 239 -8.27 28.55 11.96
N SER A 240 -9.05 28.87 10.92
CA SER A 240 -9.57 30.22 10.70
C SER A 240 -10.48 30.66 11.86
N ARG A 241 -11.40 29.78 12.29
CA ARG A 241 -12.35 30.05 13.37
C ARG A 241 -11.68 30.20 14.72
N VAL A 242 -10.73 29.33 15.06
CA VAL A 242 -9.90 29.44 16.27
C VAL A 242 -9.19 30.78 16.32
N LYS A 243 -8.54 31.20 15.22
CA LYS A 243 -7.88 32.52 15.14
C LYS A 243 -8.88 33.66 15.34
N GLY A 244 -10.07 33.57 14.75
CA GLY A 244 -11.15 34.52 14.92
C GLY A 244 -11.63 34.62 16.37
N ALA A 245 -11.91 33.49 17.01
CA ALA A 245 -12.32 33.40 18.41
C ALA A 245 -11.24 33.95 19.35
N ASN A 246 -9.97 33.62 19.12
CA ASN A 246 -8.85 34.12 19.92
C ASN A 246 -8.70 35.65 19.84
N ARG A 247 -8.78 36.23 18.63
CA ARG A 247 -8.77 37.69 18.46
C ARG A 247 -9.93 38.38 19.19
N ARG A 248 -11.12 37.78 19.20
CA ARG A 248 -12.27 38.31 19.94
C ARG A 248 -12.05 38.23 21.45
N ALA A 249 -11.56 37.09 21.94
CA ALA A 249 -11.25 36.91 23.36
C ALA A 249 -10.21 37.93 23.84
N GLN A 250 -9.13 38.17 23.08
CA GLN A 250 -8.14 39.20 23.39
C GLN A 250 -8.76 40.60 23.51
N LYS A 251 -9.62 41.00 22.57
CA LYS A 251 -10.34 42.28 22.62
C LYS A 251 -11.26 42.44 23.84
N LEU A 252 -11.75 41.34 24.40
CA LEU A 252 -12.55 41.38 25.63
C LEU A 252 -11.68 41.60 26.88
N ILE A 253 -10.40 41.21 26.84
CA ILE A 253 -9.44 41.38 27.95
C ILE A 253 -8.76 42.76 27.88
N GLU A 254 -8.57 43.31 26.69
CA GLU A 254 -7.97 44.65 26.49
C GLU A 254 -8.90 45.81 26.90
N LYS A 255 -10.15 45.52 27.31
CA LYS A 255 -11.13 46.48 27.84
C LYS A 255 -11.17 46.45 29.36
#